data_AF-A0A418WZR1-F1
#
_entry.id   AF-A0A418WZR1-F1
#
_cell.length_a   1.000
_cell.length_b   1.000
_cell.length_c   1.000
_cell.angle_alpha   90.00
_cell.angle_beta   90.00
_cell.angle_gamma   90.00
#
_symmetry.space_group_name_H-M   'P 1'
#
loop_
_entity.id
_entity.type
_entity.pdbx_description
1 polymer ?
#
loop_
_entity_poly.entity_id
_entity_poly.type
_entity_poly.pdbx_seq_one_letter_code
_entity_poly.pdbx_strand_id
1 'polypeptide(L)'
;MRAISLSVLLLAISNTVSGADISVVGLFPNKAVLVIDGGSPKTYSVGSTVADGMKLVAVNDSGATLESNGKRQTIALGGHVNRSVSGGIASTTLKADGQGHFVMQGQINGGTVRMLLDTGATSVALPASEAMRLGIDYRKGQLGQVSTANGVVSAYRVKLNTVKVGDIELNQVDGTVMEQGLPIVLLGMSFLNRTEMRREGEMMTLTKRF
;
A
#
# COMPACT_ATOMS: atom_id res chain seq x y z
N MET A 1 -50.05 -28.53 -33.78
CA MET A 1 -49.51 -28.65 -32.41
C MET A 1 -48.12 -28.03 -32.39
N ARG A 2 -47.93 -26.92 -31.68
CA ARG A 2 -46.64 -26.22 -31.57
C ARG A 2 -45.96 -26.65 -30.26
N ALA A 3 -44.76 -27.21 -30.35
CA ALA A 3 -43.92 -27.52 -29.20
C ALA A 3 -43.18 -26.26 -28.74
N ILE A 4 -43.34 -25.91 -27.47
CA ILE A 4 -42.63 -24.80 -26.80
C ILE A 4 -41.36 -25.39 -26.20
N SER A 5 -40.19 -24.96 -26.68
CA SER A 5 -38.90 -25.37 -26.12
C SER A 5 -38.54 -24.44 -24.96
N LEU A 6 -38.44 -25.01 -23.76
CA LEU A 6 -38.12 -24.34 -22.50
C LEU A 6 -36.59 -24.28 -22.35
N SER A 7 -36.00 -23.12 -22.56
CA SER A 7 -34.56 -22.91 -22.32
C SER A 7 -34.32 -22.61 -20.84
N VAL A 8 -33.69 -23.55 -20.14
CA VAL A 8 -33.24 -23.39 -18.75
C VAL A 8 -31.94 -22.59 -18.75
N LEU A 9 -31.98 -21.38 -18.21
CA LEU A 9 -30.83 -20.52 -18.02
C LEU A 9 -30.07 -20.96 -16.76
N LEU A 10 -28.93 -21.62 -16.94
CA LEU A 10 -28.05 -22.06 -15.85
C LEU A 10 -27.26 -20.84 -15.34
N LEU A 11 -27.64 -20.31 -14.17
CA LEU A 11 -26.89 -19.25 -13.48
C LEU A 11 -25.60 -19.85 -12.90
N ALA A 12 -24.44 -19.54 -13.49
CA ALA A 12 -23.14 -19.87 -12.94
C ALA A 12 -22.84 -18.99 -11.73
N ILE A 13 -22.94 -19.55 -10.53
CA ILE A 13 -22.56 -18.90 -9.28
C ILE A 13 -21.03 -18.85 -9.25
N SER A 14 -20.46 -17.67 -9.47
CA SER A 14 -19.02 -17.47 -9.37
C SER A 14 -18.64 -17.36 -7.89
N ASN A 15 -18.03 -18.41 -7.34
CA ASN A 15 -17.48 -18.37 -5.98
C ASN A 15 -16.31 -17.37 -5.94
N THR A 16 -16.49 -16.26 -5.25
CA THR A 16 -15.40 -15.33 -4.93
C THR A 16 -14.51 -15.96 -3.86
N VAL A 17 -13.34 -16.45 -4.27
CA VAL A 17 -12.29 -16.89 -3.33
C VAL A 17 -11.72 -15.64 -2.65
N SER A 18 -12.09 -15.41 -1.39
CA SER A 18 -11.46 -14.40 -0.54
C SER A 18 -10.01 -14.80 -0.25
N GLY A 19 -9.07 -13.87 -0.42
CA GLY A 19 -7.67 -14.10 -0.08
C GLY A 19 -7.45 -13.93 1.42
N ALA A 20 -6.92 -14.97 2.07
CA ALA A 20 -6.60 -14.91 3.49
C ALA A 20 -5.29 -14.12 3.76
N ASP A 21 -5.28 -13.29 4.79
CA ASP A 21 -4.08 -12.66 5.37
C ASP A 21 -3.38 -13.68 6.28
N ILE A 22 -2.08 -13.90 6.09
CA ILE A 22 -1.33 -14.89 6.87
C ILE A 22 -0.09 -14.27 7.51
N SER A 23 -0.05 -14.31 8.83
CA SER A 23 1.09 -13.88 9.65
C SER A 23 1.85 -15.06 10.23
N VAL A 24 3.17 -15.01 10.23
CA VAL A 24 4.03 -16.01 10.88
C VAL A 24 4.39 -15.53 12.28
N VAL A 25 3.87 -16.21 13.31
CA VAL A 25 4.09 -15.83 14.72
C VAL A 25 5.00 -16.80 15.48
N GLY A 26 5.35 -17.94 14.87
CA GLY A 26 6.28 -18.90 15.46
C GLY A 26 6.81 -19.89 14.42
N LEU A 27 8.04 -20.36 14.63
CA LEU A 27 8.71 -21.33 13.76
C LEU A 27 9.24 -22.47 14.62
N PHE A 28 9.06 -23.69 14.14
CA PHE A 28 9.56 -24.92 14.73
C PHE A 28 10.11 -25.83 13.63
N PRO A 29 10.91 -26.85 13.96
CA PRO A 29 11.32 -27.85 12.98
C PRO A 29 10.10 -28.44 12.26
N ASN A 30 10.02 -28.22 10.94
CA ASN A 30 8.93 -28.65 10.05
C ASN A 30 7.52 -28.10 10.39
N LYS A 31 7.38 -27.07 11.24
CA LYS A 31 6.08 -26.49 11.57
C LYS A 31 6.15 -24.96 11.70
N ALA A 32 5.07 -24.29 11.36
CA ALA A 32 4.91 -22.85 11.58
C ALA A 32 3.64 -22.59 12.39
N VAL A 33 3.71 -21.62 13.29
CA VAL A 33 2.52 -21.04 13.93
C VAL A 33 2.08 -19.87 13.08
N LEU A 34 0.88 -19.98 12.52
CA LEU A 34 0.31 -19.02 11.60
C LEU A 34 -0.96 -18.43 12.20
N VAL A 35 -1.13 -17.12 12.02
CA VAL A 35 -2.38 -16.41 12.28
C VAL A 35 -3.00 -16.10 10.93
N ILE A 36 -4.27 -16.47 10.75
CA ILE A 36 -5.03 -16.28 9.51
C ILE A 36 -6.13 -15.27 9.76
N ASP A 37 -6.22 -14.22 8.95
CA ASP A 37 -7.24 -13.16 9.03
C ASP A 37 -7.37 -12.55 10.44
N GLY A 38 -6.25 -12.41 11.15
CA GLY A 38 -6.22 -11.89 12.52
C GLY A 38 -6.82 -12.82 13.59
N GLY A 39 -7.13 -14.08 13.24
CA GLY A 39 -7.68 -15.07 14.17
C GLY A 39 -6.66 -15.65 15.17
N SER A 40 -7.06 -16.71 15.88
CA SER A 40 -6.18 -17.36 16.86
C SER A 40 -5.00 -18.08 16.19
N PRO A 41 -3.79 -18.03 16.76
CA PRO A 41 -2.62 -18.75 16.24
C PRO A 41 -2.88 -20.27 16.13
N LYS A 42 -2.57 -20.84 14.98
CA LYS A 42 -2.67 -22.29 14.71
C LYS A 42 -1.35 -22.82 14.19
N THR A 43 -1.01 -24.04 14.60
CA THR A 43 0.22 -24.70 14.15
C THR A 43 -0.06 -25.53 12.89
N TYR A 44 0.72 -25.31 11.84
CA TYR A 44 0.67 -26.04 10.58
C TYR A 44 1.98 -26.79 10.36
N SER A 45 1.89 -28.02 9.83
CA SER A 45 3.09 -28.79 9.46
C SER A 45 3.42 -28.54 7.99
N VAL A 46 4.70 -28.66 7.62
CA VAL A 46 5.09 -28.66 6.21
C VAL A 46 4.31 -29.75 5.48
N GLY A 47 3.68 -29.39 4.36
CA GLY A 47 2.76 -30.22 3.60
C GLY A 47 1.28 -29.90 3.85
N SER A 48 0.93 -29.19 4.92
CA SER A 48 -0.47 -28.86 5.24
C SER A 48 -1.01 -27.72 4.39
N THR A 49 -2.29 -27.84 4.01
CA THR A 49 -3.09 -26.72 3.51
C THR A 49 -3.38 -25.76 4.65
N VAL A 50 -2.97 -24.51 4.50
CA VAL A 50 -3.12 -23.46 5.52
C VAL A 50 -4.45 -22.72 5.35
N ALA A 51 -4.80 -22.40 4.11
CA ALA A 51 -6.03 -21.75 3.68
C ALA A 51 -6.36 -22.18 2.23
N ASP A 52 -7.49 -21.74 1.69
CA ASP A 52 -7.92 -22.09 0.33
C ASP A 52 -6.84 -21.76 -0.72
N GLY A 53 -6.28 -22.83 -1.31
CA GLY A 53 -5.22 -22.72 -2.30
C GLY A 53 -3.86 -22.26 -1.75
N MET A 54 -3.60 -22.42 -0.45
CA MET A 54 -2.29 -22.15 0.17
C MET A 54 -1.76 -23.36 0.93
N LYS A 55 -0.54 -23.77 0.61
CA LYS A 55 0.15 -24.90 1.25
C LYS A 55 1.44 -24.44 1.89
N LEU A 56 1.70 -24.87 3.12
CA LEU A 56 3.01 -24.70 3.74
C LEU A 56 3.98 -25.69 3.09
N VAL A 57 4.99 -25.22 2.37
CA VAL A 57 5.92 -26.09 1.61
C VAL A 57 7.32 -26.15 2.20
N ALA A 58 7.72 -25.16 2.99
CA ALA A 58 8.96 -25.22 3.76
C ALA A 58 8.89 -24.33 5.00
N VAL A 59 9.69 -24.67 6.01
CA VAL A 59 9.94 -23.85 7.20
C VAL A 59 11.45 -23.87 7.45
N ASN A 60 12.04 -22.72 7.70
CA ASN A 60 13.43 -22.57 8.11
C ASN A 60 13.52 -21.61 9.30
N ASP A 61 14.73 -21.36 9.80
CA ASP A 61 14.97 -20.52 10.98
C ASP A 61 14.59 -19.04 10.78
N SER A 62 14.46 -18.61 9.51
CA SER A 62 14.13 -17.23 9.14
C SER A 62 12.66 -17.02 8.78
N GLY A 63 11.91 -18.08 8.45
CA GLY A 63 10.55 -17.93 7.93
C GLY A 63 9.84 -19.20 7.46
N ALA A 64 8.60 -19.02 7.04
CA ALA A 64 7.75 -20.05 6.46
C ALA A 64 7.51 -19.77 4.96
N THR A 65 7.67 -20.79 4.12
CA THR A 65 7.41 -20.70 2.68
C THR A 65 6.04 -21.30 2.36
N LEU A 66 5.15 -20.47 1.85
CA LEU A 66 3.82 -20.86 1.38
C LEU A 66 3.84 -20.98 -0.15
N GLU A 67 3.11 -21.94 -0.68
CA GLU A 67 2.83 -22.11 -2.10
C GLU A 67 1.36 -21.83 -2.36
N SER A 68 1.09 -20.91 -3.29
CA SER A 68 -0.26 -20.60 -3.75
C SER A 68 -0.27 -20.41 -5.26
N ASN A 69 -1.19 -21.08 -5.96
CA ASN A 69 -1.31 -21.05 -7.43
C ASN A 69 0.03 -21.31 -8.16
N GLY A 70 0.86 -22.22 -7.63
CA GLY A 70 2.18 -22.56 -8.18
C GLY A 70 3.30 -21.55 -7.90
N LYS A 71 3.00 -20.43 -7.22
CA LYS A 71 4.00 -19.44 -6.80
C LYS A 71 4.38 -19.69 -5.33
N ARG A 72 5.68 -19.73 -5.06
CA ARG A 72 6.22 -19.84 -3.70
C ARG A 72 6.55 -18.46 -3.15
N GLN A 73 6.18 -18.22 -1.90
CA GLN A 73 6.47 -16.98 -1.19
C GLN A 73 6.91 -17.29 0.23
N THR A 74 8.04 -16.72 0.63
CA THR A 74 8.58 -16.86 1.99
C THR A 74 8.18 -15.66 2.83
N ILE A 75 7.65 -15.93 4.02
CA ILE A 75 7.27 -14.94 5.02
C ILE A 75 8.24 -15.06 6.18
N ALA A 76 8.89 -13.96 6.53
CA ALA A 76 9.76 -13.92 7.69
C ALA A 76 8.97 -14.07 9.01
N LEU A 77 9.63 -14.50 10.08
CA LEU A 77 9.03 -14.46 11.43
C LEU A 77 8.62 -13.01 11.77
N GLY A 78 7.37 -12.81 12.19
CA GLY A 78 6.78 -11.48 12.42
C GLY A 78 6.34 -10.75 11.15
N GLY A 79 6.54 -11.34 9.97
CA GLY A 79 6.02 -10.85 8.70
C GLY A 79 4.61 -11.37 8.40
N HIS A 80 3.92 -10.70 7.48
CA HIS A 80 2.61 -11.09 6.97
C HIS A 80 2.64 -11.16 5.44
N VAL A 81 1.89 -12.09 4.86
CA VAL A 81 1.57 -12.09 3.43
C VAL A 81 0.09 -11.87 3.24
N ASN A 82 -0.23 -10.74 2.61
CA ASN A 82 -1.46 -10.66 1.86
C ASN A 82 -1.25 -11.46 0.58
N ARG A 83 -2.11 -12.44 0.31
CA ARG A 83 -2.19 -13.10 -0.99
C ARG A 83 -2.01 -11.99 -2.04
N SER A 84 -0.90 -11.99 -2.79
CA SER A 84 -0.87 -11.25 -4.06
C SER A 84 -1.79 -12.00 -5.01
N VAL A 85 -3.09 -11.97 -4.71
CA VAL A 85 -4.10 -11.83 -5.73
C VAL A 85 -3.62 -10.65 -6.55
N SER A 86 -3.42 -10.88 -7.84
CA SER A 86 -3.65 -9.81 -8.80
C SER A 86 -5.10 -9.37 -8.56
N GLY A 87 -5.30 -8.43 -7.63
CA GLY A 87 -6.60 -8.15 -6.97
C GLY A 87 -6.55 -7.83 -5.47
N GLY A 88 -5.41 -7.96 -4.79
CA GLY A 88 -5.24 -7.47 -3.41
C GLY A 88 -5.12 -5.96 -3.41
N ILE A 89 -5.80 -5.31 -2.47
CA ILE A 89 -5.73 -3.86 -2.34
C ILE A 89 -4.30 -3.48 -1.91
N ALA A 90 -3.60 -2.68 -2.74
CA ALA A 90 -2.24 -2.27 -2.47
C ALA A 90 -2.11 -1.64 -1.08
N SER A 91 -1.14 -2.08 -0.28
CA SER A 91 -0.96 -1.63 1.11
C SER A 91 0.52 -1.46 1.45
N THR A 92 0.81 -0.63 2.44
CA THR A 92 2.18 -0.43 2.95
C THR A 92 2.13 -0.01 4.41
N THR A 93 3.06 -0.54 5.22
CA THR A 93 3.19 -0.20 6.63
C THR A 93 4.45 0.61 6.88
N LEU A 94 4.28 1.72 7.58
CA LEU A 94 5.30 2.69 7.93
C LEU A 94 5.52 2.65 9.45
N LYS A 95 6.78 2.76 9.87
CA LYS A 95 7.13 2.95 11.28
C LYS A 95 7.46 4.41 11.54
N ALA A 96 6.97 4.94 12.66
CA ALA A 96 7.32 6.28 13.12
C ALA A 96 8.82 6.39 13.45
N ASP A 97 9.40 7.57 13.22
CA ASP A 97 10.74 7.89 13.68
C ASP A 97 10.75 8.20 15.19
N GLY A 98 11.92 8.50 15.76
CA GLY A 98 12.06 8.82 17.18
C GLY A 98 11.33 10.08 17.64
N GLN A 99 10.79 10.88 16.72
CA GLN A 99 9.97 12.06 16.99
C GLN A 99 8.47 11.78 16.78
N GLY A 100 8.10 10.55 16.39
CA GLY A 100 6.71 10.17 16.12
C GLY A 100 6.23 10.49 14.70
N HIS A 101 7.12 10.95 13.80
CA HIS A 101 6.80 11.28 12.42
C HIS A 101 6.92 10.07 11.50
N PHE A 102 6.06 9.97 10.49
CA PHE A 102 6.18 8.92 9.47
C PHE A 102 6.93 9.46 8.26
N VAL A 103 8.21 9.11 8.17
CA VAL A 103 9.08 9.50 7.07
C VAL A 103 9.41 8.26 6.24
N MET A 104 9.32 8.38 4.92
CA MET A 104 9.49 7.25 4.01
C MET A 104 10.20 7.65 2.72
N GLN A 105 10.76 6.65 2.03
CA GLN A 105 11.14 6.79 0.63
C GLN A 105 9.91 6.48 -0.24
N GLY A 106 9.66 7.35 -1.22
CA GLY A 106 8.65 7.12 -2.25
C GLY A 106 9.17 7.55 -3.61
N GLN A 107 8.30 7.56 -4.60
CA GLN A 107 8.61 8.03 -5.95
C GLN A 107 7.56 9.03 -6.43
N ILE A 108 8.01 10.06 -7.13
CA ILE A 108 7.16 10.99 -7.88
C ILE A 108 7.64 11.00 -9.31
N ASN A 109 6.75 10.70 -10.26
CA ASN A 109 7.07 10.56 -11.68
C ASN A 109 8.28 9.63 -11.93
N GLY A 110 8.39 8.56 -11.14
CA GLY A 110 9.48 7.58 -11.19
C GLY A 110 10.77 7.99 -10.46
N GLY A 111 10.94 9.25 -10.07
CA GLY A 111 12.11 9.69 -9.31
C GLY A 111 11.95 9.53 -7.81
N THR A 112 12.95 8.94 -7.16
CA THR A 112 12.95 8.68 -5.70
C THR A 112 13.03 9.98 -4.90
N VAL A 113 12.17 10.13 -3.89
CA VAL A 113 12.17 11.24 -2.93
C VAL A 113 11.94 10.74 -1.52
N ARG A 114 12.44 11.49 -0.54
CA ARG A 114 12.07 11.32 0.87
C ARG A 114 10.82 12.16 1.15
N MET A 115 9.82 11.56 1.78
CA MET A 115 8.52 12.19 2.06
C MET A 115 8.19 12.10 3.54
N LEU A 116 7.53 13.14 4.06
CA LEU A 116 6.87 13.14 5.36
C LEU A 116 5.36 12.95 5.15
N LEU A 117 4.74 12.00 5.85
CA LEU A 117 3.28 11.91 5.91
C LEU A 117 2.73 13.10 6.67
N ASP A 118 1.88 13.89 6.02
CA ASP A 118 1.30 15.10 6.62
C ASP A 118 -0.19 15.20 6.30
N THR A 119 -1.03 14.89 7.29
CA THR A 119 -2.49 15.00 7.18
C THR A 119 -2.99 16.45 7.17
N GLY A 120 -2.15 17.42 7.52
CA GLY A 120 -2.46 18.85 7.47
C GLY A 120 -2.25 19.46 6.07
N ALA A 121 -1.52 18.79 5.19
CA ALA A 121 -1.30 19.25 3.82
C ALA A 121 -2.44 18.82 2.90
N THR A 122 -3.09 19.77 2.21
CA THR A 122 -4.20 19.48 1.29
C THR A 122 -3.78 18.65 0.07
N SER A 123 -2.59 18.91 -0.48
CA SER A 123 -2.03 18.23 -1.65
C SER A 123 -0.62 17.69 -1.36
N VAL A 124 -0.06 16.88 -2.26
CA VAL A 124 1.36 16.52 -2.19
C VAL A 124 2.17 17.80 -2.41
N ALA A 125 2.95 18.21 -1.41
CA ALA A 125 3.73 19.45 -1.48
C ALA A 125 5.20 19.14 -1.77
N LEU A 126 5.79 19.81 -2.75
CA LEU A 126 7.18 19.63 -3.15
C LEU A 126 7.94 20.96 -2.99
N PRO A 127 9.18 20.94 -2.48
CA PRO A 127 10.08 22.06 -2.67
C PRO A 127 10.47 22.18 -4.15
N ALA A 128 10.67 23.41 -4.63
CA ALA A 128 11.06 23.66 -6.01
C ALA A 128 12.35 22.93 -6.43
N SER A 129 13.29 22.74 -5.50
CA SER A 129 14.50 21.95 -5.72
C SER A 129 14.20 20.51 -6.14
N GLU A 130 13.26 19.84 -5.46
CA GLU A 130 12.84 18.48 -5.81
C GLU A 130 12.03 18.47 -7.11
N ALA A 131 11.14 19.44 -7.32
CA ALA A 131 10.39 19.54 -8.58
C ALA A 131 11.34 19.66 -9.79
N MET A 132 12.37 20.52 -9.70
CA MET A 132 13.38 20.66 -10.75
C MET A 132 14.20 19.37 -10.94
N ARG A 133 14.64 18.74 -9.85
CA ARG A 133 15.42 17.48 -9.90
C ARG A 133 14.62 16.34 -10.56
N LEU A 134 13.31 16.33 -10.36
CA LEU A 134 12.38 15.35 -10.94
C LEU A 134 11.92 15.72 -12.36
N GLY A 135 12.41 16.82 -12.93
CA GLY A 135 12.02 17.27 -14.27
C GLY A 135 10.58 17.80 -14.36
N ILE A 136 9.98 18.22 -13.25
CA ILE A 136 8.64 18.80 -13.21
C ILE A 136 8.74 20.28 -13.56
N ASP A 137 8.23 20.66 -14.72
CA ASP A 137 8.14 22.06 -15.17
C ASP A 137 6.98 22.80 -14.48
N TYR A 138 7.15 23.02 -13.18
CA TYR A 138 6.09 23.53 -12.31
C TYR A 138 5.67 24.96 -12.62
N ARG A 139 6.52 25.75 -13.28
CA ARG A 139 6.24 27.15 -13.66
C ARG A 139 5.21 27.26 -14.78
N LYS A 140 4.96 26.17 -15.52
CA LYS A 140 3.81 26.06 -16.43
C LYS A 140 2.48 25.80 -15.71
N GLY A 141 2.54 25.45 -14.43
CA GLY A 141 1.38 25.25 -13.57
C GLY A 141 0.68 26.56 -13.20
N GLN A 142 -0.50 26.45 -12.59
CA GLN A 142 -1.24 27.61 -12.13
C GLN A 142 -0.60 28.16 -10.85
N LEU A 143 -0.18 29.42 -10.89
CA LEU A 143 0.24 30.13 -9.69
C LEU A 143 -0.97 30.39 -8.78
N GLY A 144 -0.83 30.05 -7.51
CA GLY A 144 -1.83 30.28 -6.48
C GLY A 144 -1.18 30.55 -5.13
N GLN A 145 -2.01 30.48 -4.09
CA GLN A 145 -1.59 30.66 -2.71
C GLN A 145 -2.00 29.43 -1.88
N VAL A 146 -1.17 29.08 -0.92
CA VAL A 146 -1.42 28.02 0.07
C VAL A 146 -1.19 28.58 1.46
N SER A 147 -2.10 28.23 2.38
CA SER A 147 -1.94 28.54 3.79
C SER A 147 -1.02 27.51 4.43
N THR A 148 -0.03 27.99 5.17
CA THR A 148 0.91 27.17 5.94
C THR A 148 0.93 27.64 7.39
N ALA A 149 1.59 26.90 8.27
CA ALA A 149 1.80 27.33 9.65
C ALA A 149 2.53 28.69 9.75
N ASN A 150 3.34 29.04 8.76
CA ASN A 150 4.09 30.29 8.70
C ASN A 150 3.36 31.40 7.91
N GLY A 151 2.07 31.21 7.62
CA GLY A 151 1.24 32.13 6.84
C GLY A 151 1.03 31.70 5.40
N VAL A 152 0.51 32.62 4.59
CA VAL A 152 0.16 32.35 3.19
C VAL A 152 1.38 32.54 2.30
N VAL A 153 1.67 31.54 1.46
CA VAL A 153 2.80 31.59 0.53
C VAL A 153 2.36 31.26 -0.90
N SER A 154 3.08 31.82 -1.87
CA SER A 154 2.88 31.51 -3.29
C SER A 154 3.33 30.08 -3.59
N ALA A 155 2.53 29.38 -4.38
CA ALA A 155 2.88 28.05 -4.86
C ALA A 155 2.24 27.74 -6.20
N TYR A 156 2.86 26.84 -6.94
CA TYR A 156 2.40 26.42 -8.26
C TYR A 156 1.64 25.10 -8.14
N ARG A 157 0.40 25.08 -8.62
CA ARG A 157 -0.38 23.84 -8.72
C ARG A 157 0.09 23.03 -9.90
N VAL A 158 0.37 21.76 -9.66
CA VAL A 158 0.83 20.79 -10.66
C VAL A 158 0.02 19.52 -10.57
N LYS A 159 0.00 18.75 -11.66
CA LYS A 159 -0.50 17.38 -11.65
C LYS A 159 0.69 16.43 -11.71
N LEU A 160 0.83 15.58 -10.71
CA LEU A 160 1.85 14.56 -10.66
C LEU A 160 1.35 13.34 -11.42
N ASN A 161 2.14 12.84 -12.38
CA ASN A 161 1.75 11.72 -13.22
C ASN A 161 1.57 10.46 -12.38
N THR A 162 2.57 10.17 -11.56
CA THR A 162 2.56 9.05 -10.61
C THR A 162 3.12 9.50 -9.26
N VAL A 163 2.50 9.02 -8.18
CA VAL A 163 3.06 9.08 -6.82
C VAL A 163 2.99 7.67 -6.25
N LYS A 164 4.13 7.18 -5.76
CA LYS A 164 4.27 5.82 -5.24
C LYS A 164 4.85 5.80 -3.84
N VAL A 165 4.24 5.01 -2.96
CA VAL A 165 4.69 4.72 -1.60
C VAL A 165 4.52 3.23 -1.34
N GLY A 166 5.62 2.51 -1.13
CA GLY A 166 5.60 1.06 -1.06
C GLY A 166 4.95 0.46 -2.32
N ASP A 167 3.92 -0.35 -2.13
CA ASP A 167 3.16 -0.97 -3.22
C ASP A 167 1.99 -0.10 -3.72
N ILE A 168 1.70 1.04 -3.06
CA ILE A 168 0.63 1.95 -3.45
C ILE A 168 1.13 2.91 -4.51
N GLU A 169 0.59 2.80 -5.71
CA GLU A 169 0.80 3.75 -6.80
C GLU A 169 -0.52 4.42 -7.18
N LEU A 170 -0.50 5.76 -7.19
CA LEU A 170 -1.62 6.60 -7.60
C LEU A 170 -1.22 7.44 -8.80
N ASN A 171 -2.14 7.53 -9.76
CA ASN A 171 -1.98 8.36 -10.95
C ASN A 171 -2.68 9.70 -10.76
N GLN A 172 -2.20 10.72 -11.47
CA GLN A 172 -2.85 12.02 -11.57
C GLN A 172 -3.17 12.60 -10.19
N VAL A 173 -2.13 12.73 -9.36
CA VAL A 173 -2.23 13.22 -7.98
C VAL A 173 -2.03 14.73 -8.00
N ASP A 174 -2.89 15.47 -7.28
CA ASP A 174 -2.74 16.90 -7.13
C ASP A 174 -1.48 17.22 -6.32
N GLY A 175 -0.64 18.08 -6.87
CA GLY A 175 0.59 18.53 -6.24
C GLY A 175 0.68 20.04 -6.18
N THR A 176 1.51 20.52 -5.27
CA THR A 176 1.84 21.94 -5.13
C THR A 176 3.35 22.08 -5.02
N VAL A 177 3.95 23.01 -5.76
CA VAL A 177 5.37 23.32 -5.69
C VAL A 177 5.59 24.67 -5.03
N MET A 178 6.38 24.67 -3.96
CA MET A 178 6.72 25.86 -3.17
C MET A 178 8.18 26.23 -3.41
N GLU A 179 8.44 27.49 -3.75
CA GLU A 179 9.81 27.96 -3.99
C GLU A 179 10.58 28.20 -2.68
N GLN A 180 9.87 28.38 -1.56
CA GLN A 180 10.46 28.64 -0.24
C GLN A 180 9.61 28.01 0.87
N GLY A 181 10.22 27.82 2.05
CA GLY A 181 9.52 27.45 3.29
C GLY A 181 9.18 25.97 3.45
N LEU A 182 9.53 25.11 2.49
CA LEU A 182 9.28 23.68 2.57
C LEU A 182 10.61 22.88 2.52
N PRO A 183 11.00 22.16 3.58
CA PRO A 183 12.29 21.48 3.65
C PRO A 183 12.29 20.07 3.05
N ILE A 184 11.12 19.42 2.94
CA ILE A 184 10.95 18.05 2.47
C ILE A 184 9.62 17.90 1.74
N VAL A 185 9.49 16.91 0.87
CA VAL A 185 8.20 16.58 0.25
C VAL A 185 7.20 16.15 1.32
N LEU A 186 5.98 16.67 1.25
CA LEU A 186 4.88 16.27 2.11
C LEU A 186 3.91 15.39 1.33
N LEU A 187 3.61 14.21 1.87
CA LEU A 187 2.57 13.32 1.36
C LEU A 187 1.24 13.74 1.97
N GLY A 188 0.53 14.64 1.27
CA GLY A 188 -0.71 15.24 1.73
C GLY A 188 -1.99 14.51 1.31
N MET A 189 -3.13 15.11 1.64
CA MET A 189 -4.47 14.53 1.53
C MET A 189 -4.90 14.17 0.10
N SER A 190 -4.37 14.82 -0.94
CA SER A 190 -4.57 14.41 -2.34
C SER A 190 -4.13 12.97 -2.64
N PHE A 191 -3.18 12.43 -1.87
CA PHE A 191 -2.80 11.02 -1.88
C PHE A 191 -3.56 10.27 -0.78
N LEU A 192 -3.51 10.76 0.46
CA LEU A 192 -4.00 10.03 1.64
C LEU A 192 -5.51 9.76 1.59
N ASN A 193 -6.33 10.62 0.98
CA ASN A 193 -7.77 10.39 0.81
C ASN A 193 -8.10 9.19 -0.09
N ARG A 194 -7.16 8.76 -0.93
CA ARG A 194 -7.29 7.54 -1.75
C ARG A 194 -6.75 6.31 -1.03
N THR A 195 -6.46 6.43 0.26
CA THR A 195 -6.03 5.35 1.14
C THR A 195 -6.90 5.31 2.40
N GLU A 196 -7.04 4.12 2.97
CA GLU A 196 -7.42 3.93 4.36
C GLU A 196 -6.15 4.00 5.21
N MET A 197 -6.23 4.71 6.34
CA MET A 197 -5.12 4.87 7.27
C MET A 197 -5.48 4.18 8.58
N ARG A 198 -4.64 3.24 9.02
CA ARG A 198 -4.78 2.56 10.31
C ARG A 198 -3.50 2.75 11.12
N ARG A 199 -3.63 3.34 12.30
CA ARG A 199 -2.51 3.54 13.23
C ARG A 199 -2.61 2.59 14.42
N GLU A 200 -1.53 1.89 14.69
CA GLU A 200 -1.37 1.00 15.84
C GLU A 200 -0.02 1.28 16.51
N GLY A 201 -0.05 2.06 17.60
CA GLY A 201 1.16 2.53 18.27
C GLY A 201 2.07 3.36 17.33
N GLU A 202 3.28 2.84 17.09
CA GLU A 202 4.28 3.43 16.19
C GLU A 202 4.10 3.03 14.72
N MET A 203 3.12 2.18 14.40
CA MET A 203 2.90 1.66 13.05
C MET A 203 1.73 2.39 12.38
N MET A 204 1.90 2.74 11.11
CA MET A 204 0.86 3.29 10.24
C MET A 204 0.74 2.40 9.01
N THR A 205 -0.41 1.78 8.81
CA THR A 205 -0.73 1.04 7.59
C THR A 205 -1.59 1.92 6.69
N LEU A 206 -1.13 2.09 5.44
CA LEU A 206 -1.89 2.70 4.36
C LEU A 206 -2.40 1.58 3.46
N THR A 207 -3.67 1.63 3.09
CA THR A 207 -4.29 0.66 2.17
C THR A 207 -5.05 1.42 1.09
N LYS A 208 -4.72 1.23 -0.18
CA LYS A 208 -5.35 1.93 -1.30
C LYS A 208 -6.88 1.74 -1.27
N ARG A 209 -7.68 2.71 -1.71
CA ARG A 209 -9.14 2.53 -1.80
C ARG A 209 -9.62 2.51 -3.24
N PHE A 210 -9.02 3.32 -4.10
CA PHE A 210 -9.31 3.43 -5.54
C PHE A 210 -8.15 4.13 -6.26
#